data_AF-A0A7C7YL29-F1
#
_entry.id   AF-A0A7C7YL29-F1
#
_cell.length_a   1.000
_cell.length_b   1.000
_cell.length_c   1.000
_cell.angle_alpha   90.00
_cell.angle_beta   90.00
_cell.angle_gamma   90.00
#
_symmetry.space_group_name_H-M   'P 1'
#
loop_
_entity.id
_entity.type
_entity.pdbx_description
1 polymer ?
#
loop_
_entity_poly.entity_id
_entity_poly.type
_entity_poly.pdbx_seq_one_letter_code
_entity_poly.pdbx_strand_id
1 'polypeptide(L)'
;MVAVCGATCWSPLGRPDLRHTRQRGRSPLAQSRLRMAFVMDPVESESFAASTTLAMMLEAQRRGHEVLYVAPSDLGVEAGRAVARVTPIRLFREGDGGRIERAETRRIVLDDEVDVAFQRQDPPVDTRYTVPTQILGTCERTLVLNRATSLLAYNEKLLALHFRDLMPETAVSRRISDL
;
A
#
# COMPACT_ATOMS: atom_id res chain seq x y z
N MET A 1 -22.71 20.71 -56.02
CA MET A 1 -22.33 21.74 -55.03
C MET A 1 -22.75 21.23 -53.67
N VAL A 2 -21.83 20.58 -52.94
CA VAL A 2 -22.12 19.91 -51.68
C VAL A 2 -22.15 20.96 -50.58
N ALA A 3 -23.34 21.27 -50.09
CA ALA A 3 -23.54 22.12 -48.93
C ALA A 3 -23.27 21.30 -47.66
N VAL A 4 -22.34 21.81 -46.85
CA VAL A 4 -21.90 21.27 -45.58
C VAL A 4 -23.05 21.36 -44.57
N CYS A 5 -23.55 20.22 -44.11
CA CYS A 5 -24.54 20.16 -43.03
C CYS A 5 -23.81 20.30 -41.69
N GLY A 6 -24.12 21.39 -40.98
CA GLY A 6 -23.59 21.70 -39.67
C GLY A 6 -24.13 20.80 -38.55
N ALA A 7 -23.26 20.57 -37.57
CA ALA A 7 -23.52 20.33 -36.15
C ALA A 7 -24.77 19.51 -35.77
N THR A 8 -24.60 18.19 -35.64
CA THR A 8 -25.53 17.32 -34.92
C THR A 8 -25.04 17.03 -33.50
N CYS A 9 -25.80 17.56 -32.54
CA CYS A 9 -26.30 16.89 -31.33
C CYS A 9 -25.27 16.31 -30.33
N TRP A 10 -24.81 17.15 -29.40
CA TRP A 10 -24.41 16.69 -28.06
C TRP A 10 -25.63 16.79 -27.14
N SER A 11 -26.16 15.65 -26.72
CA SER A 11 -27.15 15.56 -25.65
C SER A 11 -26.48 15.78 -24.29
N PRO A 12 -27.04 16.56 -23.37
CA PRO A 12 -26.47 16.71 -22.03
C PRO A 12 -26.79 15.44 -21.22
N LEU A 13 -25.79 14.57 -21.07
CA LEU A 13 -25.86 13.52 -20.06
C LEU A 13 -26.07 14.19 -18.69
N GLY A 14 -27.20 13.86 -18.07
CA GLY A 14 -27.61 14.39 -16.79
C GLY A 14 -26.51 14.22 -15.74
N ARG A 15 -26.27 15.30 -14.98
CA ARG A 15 -25.42 15.24 -13.79
C ARG A 15 -26.06 14.25 -12.81
N PRO A 16 -25.38 13.19 -12.36
CA PRO A 16 -25.90 12.38 -11.28
C PRO A 16 -26.03 13.26 -10.04
N ASP A 17 -27.21 13.28 -9.44
CA ASP A 17 -27.47 13.95 -8.17
C ASP A 17 -26.66 13.24 -7.08
N LEU A 18 -25.52 13.83 -6.70
CA LEU A 18 -24.63 13.32 -5.65
C LEU A 18 -25.15 13.60 -4.24
N ARG A 19 -26.47 13.65 -4.05
CA ARG A 19 -27.09 13.64 -2.71
C ARG A 19 -27.33 12.21 -2.24
N HIS A 20 -26.25 11.45 -2.12
CA HIS A 20 -26.23 10.39 -1.12
C HIS A 20 -25.92 11.03 0.23
N THR A 21 -26.98 11.43 0.93
CA THR A 21 -26.96 11.50 2.40
C THR A 21 -26.69 10.09 2.91
N ARG A 22 -25.42 9.67 2.90
CA ARG A 22 -24.97 8.51 3.69
C ARG A 22 -25.28 8.86 5.13
N GLN A 23 -26.33 8.27 5.67
CA GLN A 23 -26.51 8.15 7.11
C GLN A 23 -25.17 7.68 7.66
N ARG A 24 -24.52 8.51 8.49
CA ARG A 24 -23.33 8.12 9.25
C ARG A 24 -23.77 7.15 10.34
N GLY A 25 -24.24 5.97 9.94
CA GLY A 25 -24.20 4.80 10.80
C GLY A 25 -22.74 4.56 11.11
N ARG A 26 -22.38 4.58 12.40
CA ARG A 26 -21.06 4.10 12.86
C ARG A 26 -20.81 2.74 12.19
N SER A 27 -19.75 2.66 11.38
CA SER A 27 -19.31 1.42 10.75
C SER A 27 -19.19 0.31 11.82
N PRO A 28 -19.55 -0.95 11.54
CA PRO A 28 -19.41 -2.07 12.47
C PRO A 28 -17.96 -2.38 12.84
N LEU A 29 -16.96 -1.68 12.27
CA LEU A 29 -15.56 -1.68 12.72
C LEU A 29 -15.37 -1.01 14.09
N ALA A 30 -16.37 -1.08 14.97
CA ALA A 30 -16.25 -0.71 16.36
C ALA A 30 -15.19 -1.60 17.03
N GLN A 31 -13.99 -1.04 17.23
CA GLN A 31 -12.96 -1.48 18.18
C GLN A 31 -12.58 -2.97 18.20
N SER A 32 -12.57 -3.67 17.06
CA SER A 32 -11.86 -4.96 17.01
C SER A 32 -10.35 -4.73 16.96
N ARG A 33 -9.60 -5.42 17.82
CA ARG A 33 -8.13 -5.45 17.75
C ARG A 33 -7.72 -6.11 16.43
N LEU A 34 -7.15 -5.33 15.52
CA LEU A 34 -6.59 -5.81 14.27
C LEU A 34 -5.13 -6.26 14.44
N ARG A 35 -4.70 -7.21 13.61
CA ARG A 35 -3.31 -7.60 13.41
C ARG A 35 -2.80 -7.02 12.10
N MET A 36 -1.83 -6.10 12.22
CA MET A 36 -1.29 -5.34 11.11
C MET A 36 0.15 -5.78 10.83
N ALA A 37 0.38 -6.38 9.68
CA ALA A 37 1.71 -6.72 9.21
C ALA A 37 2.34 -5.56 8.45
N PHE A 38 3.60 -5.27 8.73
CA PHE A 38 4.41 -4.29 8.01
C PHE A 38 5.57 -5.02 7.37
N VAL A 39 5.51 -5.14 6.04
CA VAL A 39 6.56 -5.69 5.19
C VAL A 39 7.51 -4.56 4.85
N MET A 40 8.72 -4.58 5.39
CA MET A 40 9.64 -3.45 5.31
C MET A 40 11.09 -3.86 5.55
N ASP A 41 12.02 -2.96 5.18
CA ASP A 41 13.42 -3.04 5.57
C ASP A 41 13.58 -3.10 7.10
N PRO A 42 14.76 -3.48 7.64
CA PRO A 42 14.94 -3.66 9.08
C PRO A 42 14.39 -2.49 9.88
N VAL A 43 13.40 -2.74 10.74
CA VAL A 43 12.67 -1.69 11.48
C VAL A 43 13.60 -0.84 12.34
N GLU A 44 14.74 -1.38 12.75
CA GLU A 44 15.79 -0.71 13.51
C GLU A 44 16.57 0.33 12.69
N SER A 45 16.50 0.28 11.35
CA SER A 45 17.15 1.26 10.46
C SER A 45 16.32 2.53 10.26
N GLU A 46 15.05 2.52 10.68
CA GLU A 46 14.13 3.64 10.51
C GLU A 46 14.37 4.74 11.55
N SER A 47 14.22 5.99 11.11
CA SER A 47 14.28 7.14 12.01
C SER A 47 12.98 7.29 12.79
N PHE A 48 13.04 7.26 14.13
CA PHE A 48 11.89 7.62 14.95
C PHE A 48 11.44 9.07 14.69
N ALA A 49 12.31 9.99 14.33
CA ALA A 49 11.91 11.37 14.07
C ALA A 49 11.16 11.54 12.74
N ALA A 50 11.55 10.80 11.69
CA ALA A 50 11.09 11.06 10.32
C ALA A 50 10.26 9.93 9.68
N SER A 51 10.29 8.71 10.24
CA SER A 51 9.64 7.56 9.61
C SER A 51 8.12 7.63 9.72
N THR A 52 7.48 7.76 8.56
CA THR A 52 6.03 7.61 8.44
C THR A 52 5.57 6.18 8.77
N THR A 53 6.42 5.17 8.52
CA THR A 53 6.15 3.77 8.85
C THR A 53 6.06 3.57 10.38
N LEU A 54 7.05 4.06 11.14
CA LEU A 54 7.00 3.99 12.60
C LEU A 54 5.85 4.83 13.18
N ALA A 55 5.52 5.97 12.58
CA ALA A 55 4.37 6.77 12.98
C ALA A 55 3.04 5.99 12.85
N MET A 56 2.85 5.25 11.75
CA MET A 56 1.68 4.39 11.57
C MET A 56 1.64 3.25 12.59
N MET A 57 2.78 2.61 12.88
CA MET A 57 2.86 1.54 13.89
C MET A 57 2.51 2.05 15.30
N LEU A 58 3.07 3.19 15.70
CA LEU A 58 2.77 3.82 16.99
C LEU A 58 1.28 4.14 17.13
N GLU A 59 0.67 4.68 16.07
CA GLU A 59 -0.76 4.98 16.05
C GLU A 59 -1.61 3.70 16.10
N ALA A 60 -1.21 2.63 15.40
CA ALA A 60 -1.86 1.33 15.46
C ALA A 60 -1.86 0.78 16.91
N GLN A 61 -0.71 0.83 17.59
CA GLN A 61 -0.60 0.44 19.00
C GLN A 61 -1.48 1.31 19.90
N ARG A 62 -1.50 2.64 19.68
CA ARG A 62 -2.34 3.57 20.45
C ARG A 62 -3.83 3.23 20.35
N ARG A 63 -4.26 2.67 19.21
CA ARG A 63 -5.63 2.18 18.98
C ARG A 63 -5.86 0.74 19.48
N GLY A 64 -4.87 0.12 20.10
CA GLY A 64 -4.95 -1.23 20.64
C GLY A 64 -4.72 -2.35 19.62
N HIS A 65 -4.28 -2.02 18.40
CA HIS A 65 -3.94 -2.99 17.36
C HIS A 65 -2.57 -3.65 17.62
N GLU A 66 -2.36 -4.79 16.99
CA GLU A 66 -1.09 -5.52 17.01
C GLU A 66 -0.25 -5.15 15.80
N VAL A 67 1.05 -4.93 16.04
CA VAL A 67 2.03 -4.66 15.00
C VAL A 67 2.91 -5.88 14.81
N LEU A 68 2.92 -6.39 13.59
CA LEU A 68 3.76 -7.51 13.16
C LEU A 68 4.79 -6.98 12.17
N TYR A 69 6.08 -7.14 12.47
CA TYR A 69 7.16 -6.90 11.52
C TYR A 69 7.37 -8.13 10.65
N VAL A 70 7.60 -7.91 9.36
CA VAL A 70 7.93 -8.94 8.37
C VAL A 70 9.05 -8.41 7.48
N ALA A 71 10.19 -9.10 7.44
CA ALA A 71 11.18 -8.78 6.42
C ALA A 71 10.67 -9.25 5.04
N PRO A 72 10.96 -8.56 3.92
CA PRO A 72 10.57 -9.03 2.60
C PRO A 72 11.04 -10.45 2.28
N SER A 73 12.21 -10.86 2.81
CA SER A 73 12.77 -12.21 2.69
C SER A 73 12.04 -13.27 3.52
N ASP A 74 11.20 -12.87 4.46
CA ASP A 74 10.42 -13.77 5.32
C ASP A 74 9.06 -14.15 4.71
N LEU A 75 8.71 -13.58 3.56
CA LEU A 75 7.52 -13.93 2.79
C LEU A 75 7.77 -15.15 1.90
N GLY A 76 6.73 -15.95 1.73
CA GLY A 76 6.75 -17.11 0.84
C GLY A 76 5.35 -17.55 0.43
N VAL A 77 5.30 -18.62 -0.37
CA VAL A 77 4.07 -19.30 -0.74
C VAL A 77 4.20 -20.78 -0.40
N GLU A 78 3.18 -21.33 0.26
CA GLU A 78 3.11 -22.74 0.61
C GLU A 78 1.72 -23.28 0.27
N ALA A 79 1.66 -24.35 -0.52
CA ALA A 79 0.40 -24.93 -1.02
C ALA A 79 -0.57 -23.88 -1.62
N GLY A 80 -0.02 -22.88 -2.33
CA GLY A 80 -0.79 -21.80 -2.95
C GLY A 80 -1.18 -20.65 -2.03
N ARG A 81 -0.81 -20.68 -0.74
CA ARG A 81 -1.17 -19.65 0.25
C ARG A 81 0.02 -18.79 0.64
N ALA A 82 -0.20 -17.50 0.84
CA ALA A 82 0.84 -16.59 1.31
C ALA A 82 1.19 -16.85 2.78
N VAL A 83 2.46 -17.10 3.05
CA VAL A 83 3.00 -17.39 4.38
C VAL A 83 4.09 -16.39 4.74
N ALA A 84 4.27 -16.14 6.03
CA ALA A 84 5.28 -15.23 6.53
C ALA A 84 5.91 -15.74 7.83
N ARG A 85 7.19 -15.43 8.05
CA ARG A 85 7.73 -15.36 9.43
C ARG A 85 7.47 -13.95 9.95
N VAL A 86 6.71 -13.86 11.03
CA VAL A 86 6.32 -12.57 11.62
C VAL A 86 6.95 -12.43 13.00
N THR A 87 7.42 -11.22 13.30
CA THR A 87 7.86 -10.84 14.63
C THR A 87 6.87 -9.84 15.20
N PRO A 88 6.10 -10.15 16.25
CA PRO A 88 5.34 -9.14 16.96
C PRO A 88 6.30 -8.13 17.59
N ILE A 89 6.05 -6.84 17.37
CA ILE A 89 6.89 -5.77 17.90
C ILE A 89 6.10 -4.76 18.73
N ARG A 90 6.77 -4.15 19.69
CA ARG A 90 6.29 -2.98 20.42
C ARG A 90 7.26 -1.82 20.28
N LEU A 91 6.74 -0.66 19.85
CA LEU A 91 7.49 0.58 19.73
C LEU A 91 7.16 1.51 20.89
N PHE A 92 8.18 2.16 21.44
CA PHE A 92 8.05 3.19 22.47
C PHE A 92 8.79 4.43 22.00
N ARG A 93 8.10 5.57 21.96
CA ARG A 93 8.71 6.86 21.60
C ARG A 93 9.30 7.52 22.83
N GLU A 94 10.52 8.03 22.69
CA GLU A 94 11.31 8.66 23.75
C GLU A 94 11.97 9.94 23.16
N GLY A 95 11.21 11.04 23.16
CA GLY A 95 11.62 12.27 22.47
C GLY A 95 11.75 12.07 20.95
N ASP A 96 12.91 12.44 20.41
CA ASP A 96 13.26 12.25 18.99
C ASP A 96 13.67 10.82 18.65
N GLY A 97 13.92 9.99 19.67
CA GLY A 97 14.26 8.58 19.55
C GLY A 97 13.14 7.64 19.99
N GLY A 98 13.54 6.41 20.25
CA GLY A 98 12.64 5.38 20.77
C GLY A 98 13.33 4.03 20.86
N ARG A 99 12.59 3.06 21.39
CA ARG A 99 13.02 1.66 21.51
C ARG A 99 12.00 0.73 20.89
N ILE A 100 12.50 -0.41 20.40
CA ILE A 100 11.72 -1.46 19.78
C ILE A 100 11.94 -2.73 20.59
N GLU A 101 10.86 -3.32 21.08
CA GLU A 101 10.85 -4.64 21.71
C GLU A 101 10.32 -5.66 20.71
N ARG A 102 11.02 -6.80 20.60
CA ARG A 102 10.65 -7.90 19.70
C ARG A 102 10.22 -9.11 20.52
N ALA A 103 9.10 -9.71 20.16
CA ALA A 103 8.69 -11.00 20.68
C ALA A 103 9.26 -12.14 19.82
N GLU A 104 8.90 -13.39 20.15
CA GLU A 104 9.31 -14.56 19.38
C GLU A 104 8.77 -14.51 17.94
N THR A 105 9.66 -14.76 16.99
CA THR A 105 9.29 -14.89 15.57
C THR A 105 8.59 -16.22 15.35
N ARG A 106 7.43 -16.19 14.69
CA ARG A 106 6.66 -17.40 14.35
C ARG A 106 6.22 -17.39 12.90
N ARG A 107 6.02 -18.59 12.34
CA ARG A 107 5.49 -18.77 10.98
C ARG A 107 3.97 -18.77 11.02
N ILE A 108 3.35 -18.06 10.08
CA ILE A 108 1.89 -17.96 9.94
C ILE A 108 1.48 -18.05 8.48
N VAL A 109 0.20 -18.31 8.25
CA VAL A 109 -0.46 -18.02 6.97
C VAL A 109 -1.15 -16.66 7.07
N LEU A 110 -0.91 -15.77 6.11
CA LEU A 110 -1.37 -14.38 6.22
C LEU A 110 -2.89 -14.29 6.30
N ASP A 111 -3.61 -14.96 5.39
CA ASP A 111 -5.08 -14.90 5.32
C ASP A 111 -5.81 -15.47 6.55
N ASP A 112 -5.12 -16.25 7.39
CA ASP A 112 -5.67 -16.83 8.62
C ASP A 112 -5.49 -15.89 9.82
N GLU A 113 -4.46 -15.05 9.82
CA GLU A 113 -3.99 -14.38 11.03
C GLU A 113 -3.74 -12.88 10.89
N VAL A 114 -3.71 -12.32 9.68
CA VAL A 114 -3.40 -10.92 9.41
C VAL A 114 -4.61 -10.24 8.76
N ASP A 115 -5.10 -9.18 9.40
CA ASP A 115 -6.22 -8.40 8.86
C ASP A 115 -5.76 -7.43 7.78
N VAL A 116 -4.60 -6.80 8.00
CA VAL A 116 -4.03 -5.77 7.10
C VAL A 116 -2.53 -5.98 6.94
N ALA A 117 -2.04 -5.99 5.70
CA ALA A 117 -0.62 -6.03 5.40
C ALA A 117 -0.20 -4.76 4.65
N PHE A 118 0.79 -4.05 5.18
CA PHE A 118 1.39 -2.89 4.55
C PHE A 118 2.67 -3.29 3.81
N GLN A 119 2.75 -3.00 2.51
CA GLN A 119 4.01 -3.05 1.76
C GLN A 119 4.71 -1.68 1.89
N ARG A 120 5.77 -1.63 2.69
CA ARG A 120 6.52 -0.44 3.12
C ARG A 120 8.03 -0.59 2.92
N GLN A 121 8.48 -1.55 2.13
CA GLN A 121 9.84 -1.62 1.65
C GLN A 121 10.15 -0.41 0.78
N ASP A 122 11.31 0.19 0.99
CA ASP A 122 11.73 1.34 0.21
C ASP A 122 12.21 0.91 -1.19
N PRO A 123 12.14 1.81 -2.19
CA PRO A 123 12.74 1.56 -3.51
C PRO A 123 14.24 1.23 -3.39
N PRO A 124 14.82 0.47 -4.33
CA PRO A 124 14.37 0.33 -5.73
C PRO A 124 13.31 -0.74 -5.98
N VAL A 125 12.52 -0.55 -7.06
CA VAL A 125 11.56 -1.56 -7.56
C VAL A 125 12.28 -2.63 -8.37
N ASP A 126 12.98 -3.53 -7.68
CA ASP A 126 13.69 -4.67 -8.25
C ASP A 126 13.01 -6.01 -7.88
N THR A 127 13.71 -7.14 -8.06
CA THR A 127 13.17 -8.47 -7.68
C THR A 127 12.92 -8.62 -6.18
N ARG A 128 13.70 -7.92 -5.33
CA ARG A 128 13.52 -7.93 -3.87
C ARG A 128 12.28 -7.16 -3.44
N TYR A 129 11.79 -6.22 -4.26
CA TYR A 129 10.51 -5.55 -4.06
C TYR A 129 9.34 -6.29 -4.74
N THR A 130 9.53 -6.66 -6.00
CA THR A 130 8.45 -7.19 -6.86
C THR A 130 7.99 -8.58 -6.43
N VAL A 131 8.89 -9.49 -6.04
CA VAL A 131 8.51 -10.85 -5.62
C VAL A 131 7.70 -10.83 -4.33
N PRO A 132 8.13 -10.18 -3.22
CA PRO A 132 7.31 -10.04 -2.03
C PRO A 132 5.96 -9.38 -2.29
N THR A 133 5.93 -8.37 -3.17
CA THR A 133 4.67 -7.71 -3.57
C THR A 133 3.74 -8.67 -4.31
N GLN A 134 4.26 -9.53 -5.19
CA GLN A 134 3.47 -10.57 -5.86
C GLN A 134 2.93 -11.61 -4.87
N ILE A 135 3.72 -12.02 -3.88
CA ILE A 135 3.30 -12.94 -2.81
C ILE A 135 2.16 -12.33 -2.01
N LEU A 136 2.27 -11.07 -1.58
CA LEU A 136 1.17 -10.37 -0.92
C LEU A 136 -0.07 -10.31 -1.81
N GLY A 137 0.12 -10.17 -3.13
CA GLY A 137 -0.97 -10.17 -4.11
C GLY A 137 -1.77 -11.47 -4.20
N THR A 138 -1.31 -12.57 -3.59
CA THR A 138 -2.08 -13.83 -3.53
C THR A 138 -3.01 -13.92 -2.33
N CYS A 139 -2.93 -13.00 -1.36
CA CYS A 139 -3.85 -12.93 -0.25
C CYS A 139 -5.29 -12.66 -0.72
N GLU A 140 -6.24 -13.45 -0.23
CA GLU A 140 -7.67 -13.30 -0.53
C GLU A 140 -8.44 -12.57 0.58
N ARG A 141 -7.97 -12.68 1.83
CA ARG A 141 -8.65 -12.18 3.04
C ARG A 141 -7.89 -11.02 3.66
N THR A 142 -6.56 -11.10 3.72
CA THR A 142 -5.73 -10.00 4.22
C THR A 142 -5.85 -8.80 3.31
N LEU A 143 -6.17 -7.62 3.86
CA LEU A 143 -6.17 -6.38 3.12
C LEU A 143 -4.73 -5.91 2.88
N VAL A 144 -4.27 -5.98 1.63
CA VAL A 144 -2.93 -5.51 1.26
C VAL A 144 -2.96 -4.03 0.85
N LEU A 145 -2.16 -3.22 1.55
CA LEU A 145 -2.03 -1.79 1.38
C LEU A 145 -0.59 -1.41 0.97
N ASN A 146 -0.36 -0.83 -0.21
CA ASN A 146 -1.31 -0.63 -1.31
C ASN A 146 -1.60 -1.95 -2.06
N ARG A 147 -2.65 -1.96 -2.88
CA ARG A 147 -3.00 -3.13 -3.71
C ARG A 147 -1.79 -3.56 -4.55
N ALA A 148 -1.35 -4.81 -4.38
CA ALA A 148 -0.15 -5.36 -5.01
C ALA A 148 -0.13 -5.18 -6.54
N THR A 149 -1.25 -5.45 -7.22
CA THR A 149 -1.32 -5.30 -8.68
C THR A 149 -1.09 -3.84 -9.11
N SER A 150 -1.53 -2.87 -8.31
CA SER A 150 -1.34 -1.46 -8.62
C SER A 150 0.11 -1.04 -8.44
N LEU A 151 0.77 -1.51 -7.36
CA LEU A 151 2.21 -1.27 -7.14
C LEU A 151 3.07 -1.81 -8.29
N LEU A 152 2.68 -2.97 -8.86
CA LEU A 152 3.41 -3.59 -9.96
C LEU A 152 3.09 -2.96 -11.32
N ALA A 153 1.85 -2.51 -11.53
CA ALA A 153 1.41 -1.94 -12.81
C ALA A 153 1.80 -0.46 -12.99
N TYR A 154 1.85 0.30 -11.91
CA TYR A 154 2.03 1.75 -11.98
C TYR A 154 3.39 2.17 -11.41
N ASN A 155 4.34 2.38 -12.32
CA ASN A 155 5.62 3.01 -11.98
C ASN A 155 5.39 4.46 -11.51
N GLU A 156 6.07 4.86 -10.44
CA GLU A 156 5.90 6.19 -9.83
C GLU A 156 6.10 7.37 -10.80
N LYS A 157 7.00 7.23 -11.79
CA LYS A 157 7.32 8.29 -12.77
C LYS A 157 6.40 8.22 -13.97
N LEU A 158 6.21 7.03 -14.54
CA LEU A 158 5.38 6.85 -15.74
C LEU A 158 3.89 6.96 -15.47
N LEU A 159 3.42 6.78 -14.22
CA LEU A 159 2.03 6.97 -13.84
C LEU A 159 1.53 8.38 -14.19
N ALA A 160 2.40 9.39 -14.12
CA ALA A 160 2.05 10.77 -14.47
C ALA A 160 1.54 10.92 -15.91
N LEU A 161 1.93 10.03 -16.84
CA LEU A 161 1.49 10.06 -18.25
C LEU A 161 -0.01 9.80 -18.44
N HIS A 162 -0.72 9.35 -17.41
CA HIS A 162 -2.19 9.27 -17.38
C HIS A 162 -2.86 10.62 -17.08
N PHE A 163 -2.10 11.63 -16.66
CA PHE A 163 -2.57 12.95 -16.25
C PHE A 163 -1.80 14.06 -16.97
N ARG A 164 -1.73 13.97 -18.30
CA ARG A 164 -0.87 14.81 -19.15
C ARG A 164 -1.12 16.31 -19.00
N ASP A 165 -2.37 16.70 -18.71
CA ASP A 165 -2.75 18.10 -18.53
C ASP A 165 -2.27 18.70 -17.20
N LEU A 166 -1.74 17.88 -16.29
CA LEU A 166 -1.30 18.27 -14.94
C LEU A 166 0.22 18.11 -14.74
N MET A 167 0.98 17.81 -15.79
CA MET A 167 2.43 17.59 -15.73
C MET A 167 3.19 18.47 -16.74
N PRO A 168 4.47 18.77 -16.50
CA PRO A 168 5.29 19.46 -17.50
C PRO A 168 5.51 18.58 -18.74
N GLU A 169 5.91 19.21 -19.85
CA GLU A 169 6.40 18.51 -21.03
C GLU A 169 7.52 17.53 -20.61
N THR A 170 7.36 16.25 -20.98
CA THR A 170 8.20 15.16 -20.48
C THR A 170 8.51 14.18 -21.60
N ALA A 171 9.80 13.92 -21.82
CA ALA A 171 10.29 12.87 -22.71
C ALA A 171 10.89 11.71 -21.89
N VAL A 172 10.61 10.48 -22.30
CA VAL A 172 11.21 9.26 -21.72
C VAL A 172 11.68 8.38 -22.87
N SER A 173 12.99 8.21 -23.04
CA SER A 173 13.57 7.35 -24.07
C SER A 173 14.71 6.48 -23.50
N ARG A 174 14.94 5.35 -24.16
CA ARG A 174 16.14 4.52 -23.96
C ARG A 174 17.29 4.91 -24.88
N ARG A 175 17.10 5.87 -25.79
CA ARG A 175 18.13 6.39 -26.68
C ARG A 175 18.42 7.84 -26.33
N ILE A 176 19.70 8.16 -26.18
CA ILE A 176 20.13 9.54 -25.89
C ILE A 176 19.82 10.50 -27.03
N SER A 177 19.71 10.01 -28.27
CA SER A 177 19.37 10.84 -29.44
C SER A 177 17.96 11.41 -29.45
N ASP A 178 17.07 10.88 -28.59
CA ASP A 178 15.65 11.26 -28.55
C ASP A 178 15.33 12.19 -27.37
N LEU A 179 16.35 12.62 -26.61
CA LEU A 179 16.29 13.48 -25.43
C LEU A 179 17.05 14.78 -25.69
#